data_AF-A0A7K1CIG4-F1
#
_entry.id   AF-A0A7K1CIG4-F1
#
_cell.length_a   1.000
_cell.length_b   1.000
_cell.length_c   1.000
_cell.angle_alpha   90.00
_cell.angle_beta   90.00
_cell.angle_gamma   90.00
#
_symmetry.space_group_name_H-M   'P 1'
#
loop_
_entity.id
_entity.type
_entity.pdbx_description
1 polymer ?
#
loop_
_entity_poly.entity_id
_entity_poly.type
_entity_poly.pdbx_seq_one_letter_code
_entity_poly.pdbx_strand_id
1 'polypeptide(L)'
;MFLDLLIAIFFLFVGLEIATTLSHPKQIVLPTIAALGGMAIPASIFITLNPNSQAWATAMPTDLALALGVFALLGKKANPAVRIFLLTLAVADDLFSLIILAVFYGDKLDIAHSASTLGAAALGAVLALIPKFPVSKLIKILSPVCNFFVIPVYVIAKLSQGIEISSLTSSTSTSLIAARVVGKIIGITLFAWLAVKVGLARLPRDLGFYEIAGVGALAGMGLTVALVISEVAVESAQIQGDVKAGLIVSAIISGVLGYFWLRRSLASQ
;
A
#
# COMPACT_ATOMS: atom_id res chain seq x y z
N MET A 1 14.48 -16.28 -11.27
CA MET A 1 13.96 -16.15 -12.65
C MET A 1 12.43 -16.05 -12.72
N PHE A 2 11.66 -17.02 -12.19
CA PHE A 2 10.18 -16.97 -12.27
C PHE A 2 9.57 -15.79 -11.50
N LEU A 3 9.97 -15.59 -10.24
CA LEU A 3 9.49 -14.46 -9.43
C LEU A 3 9.89 -13.10 -10.02
N ASP A 4 11.06 -13.04 -10.66
CA ASP A 4 11.58 -11.83 -11.31
C ASP A 4 10.74 -11.43 -12.53
N LEU A 5 10.17 -12.41 -13.24
CA LEU A 5 9.22 -12.16 -14.33
C LEU A 5 7.87 -11.67 -13.80
N LEU A 6 7.38 -12.27 -12.71
CA LEU A 6 6.12 -11.89 -12.07
C LEU A 6 6.16 -10.42 -11.62
N ILE A 7 7.24 -10.04 -10.94
CA ILE A 7 7.41 -8.68 -10.45
C ILE A 7 7.61 -7.68 -11.60
N ALA A 8 8.26 -8.09 -12.70
CA ALA A 8 8.35 -7.28 -13.91
C ALA A 8 6.96 -6.99 -14.51
N ILE A 9 6.09 -8.01 -14.60
CA ILE A 9 4.70 -7.83 -15.07
C ILE A 9 3.94 -6.87 -14.16
N PHE A 10 4.12 -7.00 -12.85
CA PHE A 10 3.51 -6.08 -11.87
C PHE A 10 4.01 -4.64 -12.07
N PHE A 11 5.33 -4.43 -12.21
CA PHE A 11 5.89 -3.11 -12.43
C PHE A 11 5.51 -2.50 -13.79
N LEU A 12 5.37 -3.31 -14.83
CA LEU A 12 4.82 -2.88 -16.12
C LEU A 12 3.38 -2.35 -15.97
N PHE A 13 2.53 -3.13 -15.31
CA PHE A 13 1.14 -2.77 -15.03
C PHE A 13 1.08 -1.44 -14.26
N VAL A 14 1.89 -1.34 -13.21
CA VAL A 14 2.08 -0.13 -12.42
C VAL A 14 2.48 1.07 -13.28
N GLY A 15 3.49 0.94 -14.14
CA GLY A 15 3.97 2.03 -14.99
C GLY A 15 2.89 2.56 -15.94
N LEU A 16 2.04 1.66 -16.46
CA LEU A 16 0.88 2.02 -17.27
C LEU A 16 -0.18 2.77 -16.45
N GLU A 17 -0.45 2.33 -15.21
CA GLU A 17 -1.49 2.91 -14.35
C GLU A 17 -1.14 4.34 -13.91
N ILE A 18 0.10 4.57 -13.46
CA ILE A 18 0.61 5.90 -13.04
C ILE A 18 0.36 6.95 -14.11
N ALA A 19 0.73 6.65 -15.36
CA ALA A 19 0.62 7.59 -16.47
C ALA A 19 -0.84 7.93 -16.84
N THR A 20 -1.80 7.06 -16.50
CA THR A 20 -3.23 7.26 -16.84
C THR A 20 -4.04 7.97 -15.75
N THR A 21 -3.70 7.80 -14.46
CA THR A 21 -4.48 8.30 -13.31
C THR A 21 -4.49 9.83 -13.19
N LEU A 22 -3.58 10.54 -13.86
CA LEU A 22 -3.48 12.02 -13.84
C LEU A 22 -4.65 12.77 -14.53
N SER A 23 -5.72 12.08 -14.96
CA SER A 23 -6.72 12.62 -15.89
C SER A 23 -8.04 13.14 -15.27
N HIS A 24 -8.35 12.91 -13.96
CA HIS A 24 -9.66 13.28 -13.37
C HIS A 24 -9.59 13.81 -11.91
N PRO A 25 -9.56 15.15 -11.67
CA PRO A 25 -9.08 15.68 -10.39
C PRO A 25 -10.13 16.02 -9.30
N LYS A 26 -11.43 16.16 -9.59
CA LYS A 26 -12.36 16.84 -8.64
C LYS A 26 -13.07 15.98 -7.59
N GLN A 27 -12.94 14.65 -7.61
CA GLN A 27 -13.58 13.74 -6.61
C GLN A 27 -12.58 12.89 -5.81
N ILE A 28 -11.28 13.09 -6.01
CA ILE A 28 -10.21 12.25 -5.44
C ILE A 28 -9.46 13.00 -4.30
N VAL A 29 -9.67 14.31 -4.16
CA VAL A 29 -8.88 15.19 -3.27
C VAL A 29 -8.83 14.70 -1.82
N LEU A 30 -9.97 14.34 -1.21
CA LEU A 30 -9.98 13.89 0.19
C LEU A 30 -9.21 12.56 0.37
N PRO A 31 -9.51 11.47 -0.37
CA PRO A 31 -8.70 10.26 -0.33
C PRO A 31 -7.22 10.49 -0.63
N THR A 32 -6.87 11.34 -1.59
CA THR A 32 -5.47 11.63 -1.93
C THR A 32 -4.72 12.30 -0.78
N ILE A 33 -5.30 13.33 -0.15
CA ILE A 33 -4.67 14.00 1.00
C ILE A 33 -4.57 13.02 2.19
N ALA A 34 -5.60 12.21 2.40
CA ALA A 34 -5.59 11.17 3.44
C ALA A 34 -4.50 10.12 3.19
N ALA A 35 -4.27 9.70 1.93
CA ALA A 35 -3.20 8.77 1.54
C ALA A 35 -1.82 9.37 1.86
N LEU A 36 -1.59 10.64 1.52
CA LEU A 36 -0.32 11.33 1.87
C LEU A 36 -0.04 11.29 3.38
N GLY A 37 -1.04 11.57 4.21
CA GLY A 37 -0.92 11.43 5.67
C GLY A 37 -0.68 9.99 6.09
N GLY A 38 -1.39 9.05 5.45
CA GLY A 38 -1.23 7.61 5.61
C GLY A 38 0.12 7.05 5.20
N MET A 39 0.95 7.79 4.47
CA MET A 39 2.33 7.40 4.16
C MET A 39 3.34 8.14 5.04
N ALA A 40 3.18 9.46 5.16
CA ALA A 40 4.12 10.32 5.87
C ALA A 40 4.20 9.97 7.35
N ILE A 41 3.06 9.73 8.01
CA ILE A 41 3.03 9.45 9.45
C ILE A 41 3.64 8.09 9.80
N PRO A 42 3.27 6.94 9.17
CA PRO A 42 3.96 5.67 9.43
C PRO A 42 5.46 5.74 9.21
N ALA A 43 5.92 6.37 8.12
CA ALA A 43 7.34 6.50 7.85
C ALA A 43 8.06 7.32 8.91
N SER A 44 7.46 8.44 9.33
CA SER A 44 8.01 9.28 10.40
C SER A 44 8.11 8.50 11.71
N ILE A 45 7.05 7.76 12.08
CA ILE A 45 7.06 6.92 13.29
C ILE A 45 8.18 5.86 13.18
N PHE A 46 8.29 5.18 12.04
CA PHE A 46 9.33 4.17 11.85
C PHE A 46 10.73 4.78 12.01
N ILE A 47 11.01 5.91 11.35
CA ILE A 47 12.31 6.59 11.43
C ILE A 47 12.62 7.00 12.87
N THR A 48 11.64 7.49 13.63
CA THR A 48 11.87 7.87 15.03
C THR A 48 12.15 6.68 15.95
N LEU A 49 11.52 5.54 15.69
CA LEU A 49 11.71 4.32 16.49
C LEU A 49 12.96 3.53 16.08
N ASN A 50 13.38 3.66 14.83
CA ASN A 50 14.54 2.96 14.28
C ASN A 50 15.35 3.85 13.30
N PRO A 51 16.08 4.86 13.82
CA PRO A 51 16.70 5.90 13.00
C PRO A 51 17.78 5.41 12.02
N ASN A 52 18.42 4.28 12.34
CA ASN A 52 19.52 3.74 11.56
C ASN A 52 19.07 2.74 10.48
N SER A 53 17.77 2.43 10.41
CA SER A 53 17.25 1.43 9.48
C SER A 53 16.83 2.05 8.15
N GLN A 54 17.27 1.42 7.06
CA GLN A 54 16.90 1.81 5.68
C GLN A 54 15.49 1.31 5.30
N ALA A 55 14.84 0.54 6.15
CA ALA A 55 13.55 -0.10 5.89
C ALA A 55 12.33 0.81 6.11
N TRP A 56 12.51 2.12 6.32
CA TRP A 56 11.41 3.05 6.65
C TRP A 56 10.30 3.06 5.59
N ALA A 57 10.66 2.94 4.31
CA ALA A 57 9.68 2.95 3.22
C ALA A 57 8.74 1.74 3.25
N THR A 58 9.10 0.65 3.95
CA THR A 58 8.25 -0.54 4.11
C THR A 58 7.03 -0.29 5.02
N ALA A 59 7.06 0.78 5.83
CA ALA A 59 5.94 1.16 6.68
C ALA A 59 4.81 1.87 5.92
N MET A 60 5.09 2.35 4.70
CA MET A 60 4.17 3.20 3.94
C MET A 60 3.08 2.45 3.18
N PRO A 61 3.32 1.36 2.44
CA PRO A 61 2.32 0.87 1.48
C PRO A 61 1.13 0.17 2.13
N THR A 62 -0.01 0.23 1.46
CA THR A 62 -1.25 -0.49 1.77
C THR A 62 -1.54 -1.56 0.72
N ASP A 63 -2.18 -2.67 1.11
CA ASP A 63 -2.61 -3.72 0.18
C ASP A 63 -4.14 -3.68 0.04
N LEU A 64 -4.61 -3.23 -1.12
CA LEU A 64 -6.04 -3.07 -1.40
C LEU A 64 -6.79 -4.41 -1.35
N ALA A 65 -6.18 -5.50 -1.83
CA ALA A 65 -6.86 -6.78 -1.96
C ALA A 65 -7.20 -7.35 -0.59
N LEU A 66 -6.24 -7.28 0.34
CA LEU A 66 -6.45 -7.72 1.72
C LEU A 66 -7.45 -6.83 2.46
N ALA A 67 -7.32 -5.51 2.33
CA ALA A 67 -8.22 -4.56 2.98
C ALA A 67 -9.68 -4.72 2.50
N LEU A 68 -9.90 -4.88 1.18
CA LEU A 68 -11.21 -5.17 0.62
C LEU A 68 -11.72 -6.56 1.00
N GLY A 69 -10.83 -7.55 1.10
CA GLY A 69 -11.19 -8.90 1.55
C GLY A 69 -11.78 -8.88 2.96
N VAL A 70 -11.12 -8.20 3.90
CA VAL A 70 -11.64 -8.01 5.26
C VAL A 70 -12.91 -7.16 5.28
N PHE A 71 -12.95 -6.06 4.50
CA PHE A 71 -14.15 -5.23 4.38
C PHE A 71 -15.36 -6.01 3.87
N ALA A 72 -15.16 -6.93 2.91
CA ALA A 72 -16.22 -7.78 2.37
C ALA A 72 -16.84 -8.72 3.42
N LEU A 73 -16.09 -9.10 4.47
CA LEU A 73 -16.59 -9.90 5.58
C LEU A 73 -17.63 -9.17 6.44
N LEU A 74 -17.75 -7.84 6.33
CA LEU A 74 -18.81 -7.07 6.99
C LEU A 74 -20.20 -7.30 6.35
N GLY A 75 -20.24 -7.90 5.15
CA GLY A 75 -21.47 -8.29 4.47
C GLY A 75 -22.24 -7.12 3.84
N LYS A 76 -23.50 -7.37 3.48
CA LYS A 76 -24.34 -6.45 2.69
C LYS A 76 -24.68 -5.13 3.39
N LYS A 77 -24.52 -5.07 4.71
CA LYS A 77 -24.78 -3.87 5.51
C LYS A 77 -23.62 -2.88 5.47
N ALA A 78 -22.46 -3.28 4.95
CA ALA A 78 -21.29 -2.43 4.89
C ALA A 78 -21.57 -1.15 4.08
N ASN A 79 -21.22 0.00 4.67
CA ASN A 79 -21.44 1.30 4.08
C ASN A 79 -20.70 1.43 2.72
N PRO A 80 -21.42 1.64 1.59
CA PRO A 80 -20.80 1.76 0.27
C PRO A 80 -19.80 2.92 0.16
N ALA A 81 -20.00 4.01 0.91
CA ALA A 81 -19.10 5.15 0.91
C ALA A 81 -17.71 4.76 1.45
N VAL A 82 -17.65 3.87 2.45
CA VAL A 82 -16.39 3.35 3.00
C VAL A 82 -15.63 2.53 1.96
N ARG A 83 -16.33 1.69 1.18
CA ARG A 83 -15.73 0.91 0.09
C ARG A 83 -15.11 1.82 -0.96
N ILE A 84 -15.84 2.85 -1.38
CA ILE A 84 -15.38 3.80 -2.40
C ILE A 84 -14.17 4.58 -1.87
N PHE A 85 -14.23 5.05 -0.62
CA PHE A 85 -13.11 5.74 0.00
C PHE A 85 -11.87 4.84 0.09
N LEU A 86 -12.00 3.60 0.55
CA LEU A 86 -10.92 2.61 0.63
C LEU A 86 -10.29 2.31 -0.75
N LEU A 87 -11.11 2.12 -1.79
CA LEU A 87 -10.64 1.93 -3.16
C LEU A 87 -9.80 3.11 -3.64
N THR A 88 -10.30 4.33 -3.44
CA THR A 88 -9.65 5.55 -3.92
C THR A 88 -8.37 5.86 -3.14
N LEU A 89 -8.40 5.62 -1.83
CA LEU A 89 -7.25 5.76 -0.94
C LEU A 89 -6.12 4.82 -1.37
N ALA A 90 -6.41 3.55 -1.61
CA ALA A 90 -5.38 2.58 -1.95
C ALA A 90 -4.73 2.86 -3.31
N VAL A 91 -5.52 3.25 -4.32
CA VAL A 91 -4.97 3.66 -5.63
C VAL A 91 -4.03 4.86 -5.48
N ALA A 92 -4.39 5.83 -4.63
CA ALA A 92 -3.51 6.98 -4.36
C ALA A 92 -2.23 6.56 -3.60
N ASP A 93 -2.37 5.71 -2.58
CA ASP A 93 -1.25 5.20 -1.78
C ASP A 93 -0.26 4.37 -2.61
N ASP A 94 -0.76 3.52 -3.52
CA ASP A 94 0.04 2.73 -4.45
C ASP A 94 0.83 3.66 -5.39
N LEU A 95 0.14 4.61 -6.04
CA LEU A 95 0.77 5.61 -6.91
C LEU A 95 1.90 6.35 -6.19
N PHE A 96 1.66 6.83 -4.98
CA PHE A 96 2.66 7.55 -4.21
C PHE A 96 3.81 6.64 -3.75
N SER A 97 3.53 5.40 -3.34
CA SER A 97 4.55 4.43 -2.94
C SER A 97 5.52 4.15 -4.08
N LEU A 98 5.01 4.13 -5.31
CA LEU A 98 5.81 3.94 -6.52
C LEU A 98 6.66 5.15 -6.88
N ILE A 99 6.14 6.36 -6.70
CA ILE A 99 6.93 7.59 -6.84
C ILE A 99 8.07 7.59 -5.82
N ILE A 100 7.80 7.25 -4.56
CA ILE A 100 8.83 7.14 -3.52
C ILE A 100 9.89 6.10 -3.91
N LEU A 101 9.48 4.94 -4.40
CA LEU A 101 10.42 3.91 -4.85
C LEU A 101 11.32 4.41 -5.98
N ALA A 102 10.73 5.06 -6.99
CA ALA A 102 11.47 5.58 -8.14
C ALA A 102 12.48 6.68 -7.74
N VAL A 103 12.10 7.59 -6.84
CA VAL A 103 12.93 8.74 -6.45
C VAL A 103 14.01 8.35 -5.45
N PHE A 104 13.71 7.53 -4.45
CA PHE A 104 14.63 7.26 -3.33
C PHE A 104 15.47 5.99 -3.53
N TYR A 105 15.00 5.06 -4.36
CA TYR A 105 15.64 3.75 -4.51
C TYR A 105 16.02 3.45 -5.96
N GLY A 106 15.85 4.41 -6.89
CA GLY A 106 16.21 4.26 -8.30
C GLY A 106 17.66 3.83 -8.53
N ASP A 107 18.60 4.33 -7.73
CA ASP A 107 20.04 4.09 -7.90
C ASP A 107 20.52 2.76 -7.27
N LYS A 108 19.78 2.20 -6.30
CA LYS A 108 20.12 0.93 -5.62
C LYS A 108 19.66 -0.31 -6.38
N LEU A 109 19.04 -0.10 -7.53
CA LEU A 109 18.57 -1.18 -8.37
C LEU A 109 19.75 -1.72 -9.18
N ASP A 110 20.34 -2.79 -8.68
CA ASP A 110 21.49 -3.47 -9.29
C ASP A 110 21.15 -4.02 -10.69
N ILE A 111 22.01 -3.77 -11.68
CA ILE A 111 21.71 -3.78 -13.14
C ILE A 111 21.07 -5.11 -13.63
N ALA A 112 21.36 -6.24 -12.98
CA ALA A 112 20.85 -7.56 -13.34
C ALA A 112 19.44 -7.91 -12.78
N HIS A 113 19.02 -7.32 -11.66
CA HIS A 113 17.64 -7.43 -11.12
C HIS A 113 16.80 -6.16 -11.37
N SER A 114 17.47 -5.07 -11.74
CA SER A 114 16.93 -3.75 -12.11
C SER A 114 16.37 -3.71 -13.53
N ALA A 115 16.97 -4.45 -14.47
CA ALA A 115 16.52 -4.48 -15.86
C ALA A 115 15.07 -5.01 -16.01
N SER A 116 14.65 -5.95 -15.16
CA SER A 116 13.29 -6.51 -15.22
C SER A 116 12.25 -5.67 -14.47
N THR A 117 12.60 -5.02 -13.36
CA THR A 117 11.65 -4.26 -12.52
C THR A 117 11.49 -2.82 -12.99
N LEU A 118 12.58 -2.05 -13.00
CA LEU A 118 12.55 -0.65 -13.42
C LEU A 118 12.38 -0.51 -14.93
N GLY A 119 12.99 -1.40 -15.70
CA GLY A 119 12.79 -1.48 -17.15
C GLY A 119 11.34 -1.75 -17.51
N ALA A 120 10.65 -2.63 -16.78
CA ALA A 120 9.24 -2.87 -16.99
C ALA A 120 8.36 -1.67 -16.60
N ALA A 121 8.61 -1.02 -15.45
CA ALA A 121 7.89 0.19 -15.04
C ALA A 121 8.08 1.35 -16.03
N ALA A 122 9.33 1.61 -16.42
CA ALA A 122 9.66 2.63 -17.41
C ALA A 122 9.03 2.33 -18.77
N LEU A 123 9.09 1.06 -19.21
CA LEU A 123 8.43 0.63 -20.44
C LEU A 123 6.91 0.80 -20.36
N GLY A 124 6.30 0.50 -19.22
CA GLY A 124 4.88 0.76 -18.97
C GLY A 124 4.54 2.24 -19.08
N ALA A 125 5.32 3.10 -18.46
CA ALA A 125 5.14 4.55 -18.52
C ALA A 125 5.33 5.09 -19.96
N VAL A 126 6.38 4.64 -20.67
CA VAL A 126 6.64 5.02 -22.07
C VAL A 126 5.51 4.56 -22.97
N LEU A 127 5.04 3.32 -22.85
CA LEU A 127 3.90 2.80 -23.60
C LEU A 127 2.64 3.64 -23.36
N ALA A 128 2.46 4.15 -22.15
CA ALA A 128 1.34 5.02 -21.82
C ALA A 128 1.41 6.41 -22.44
N LEU A 129 2.61 6.90 -22.77
CA LEU A 129 2.84 8.16 -23.46
C LEU A 129 2.69 8.06 -24.99
N ILE A 130 2.70 6.85 -25.57
CA ILE A 130 2.58 6.65 -27.02
C ILE A 130 1.15 6.97 -27.48
N PRO A 131 0.96 7.96 -28.39
CA PRO A 131 -0.35 8.27 -28.94
C PRO A 131 -0.95 7.07 -29.68
N LYS A 132 -2.21 6.73 -29.38
CA LYS A 132 -2.98 5.58 -29.92
C LYS A 132 -2.62 4.19 -29.36
N PHE A 133 -1.71 4.06 -28.40
CA PHE A 133 -1.49 2.77 -27.74
C PHE A 133 -2.71 2.40 -26.87
N PRO A 134 -3.22 1.15 -26.90
CA PRO A 134 -4.44 0.76 -26.19
C PRO A 134 -4.17 0.47 -24.69
N VAL A 135 -3.60 1.45 -23.98
CA VAL A 135 -3.22 1.37 -22.55
C VAL A 135 -4.38 0.90 -21.69
N SER A 136 -5.58 1.44 -21.93
CA SER A 136 -6.79 1.08 -21.18
C SER A 136 -7.20 -0.39 -21.34
N LYS A 137 -6.95 -1.01 -22.50
CA LYS A 137 -7.18 -2.45 -22.69
C LYS A 137 -6.12 -3.26 -21.96
N LEU A 138 -4.86 -2.82 -22.02
CA LEU A 138 -3.76 -3.52 -21.38
C LEU A 138 -3.90 -3.52 -19.84
N ILE A 139 -4.26 -2.37 -19.23
CA ILE A 139 -4.59 -2.27 -17.81
C ILE A 139 -5.74 -3.20 -17.43
N LYS A 140 -6.82 -3.28 -18.24
CA LYS A 140 -7.95 -4.19 -17.98
C LYS A 140 -7.57 -5.67 -17.99
N ILE A 141 -6.56 -6.06 -18.76
CA ILE A 141 -6.07 -7.44 -18.83
C ILE A 141 -5.05 -7.70 -17.71
N LEU A 142 -4.12 -6.77 -17.49
CA LEU A 142 -3.06 -6.90 -16.51
C LEU A 142 -3.55 -6.79 -15.08
N SER A 143 -4.54 -5.93 -14.80
CA SER A 143 -5.08 -5.73 -13.44
C SER A 143 -5.54 -7.05 -12.78
N PRO A 144 -6.42 -7.88 -13.38
CA PRO A 144 -6.82 -9.14 -12.77
C PRO A 144 -5.67 -10.15 -12.70
N VAL A 145 -4.78 -10.19 -13.69
CA VAL A 145 -3.61 -11.08 -13.66
C VAL A 145 -2.67 -10.68 -12.50
N CYS A 146 -2.43 -9.39 -12.32
CA CYS A 146 -1.60 -8.88 -11.24
C CYS A 146 -2.22 -9.19 -9.88
N ASN A 147 -3.50 -8.85 -9.69
CA ASN A 147 -4.17 -8.95 -8.40
C ASN A 147 -4.51 -10.40 -7.99
N PHE A 148 -4.87 -11.27 -8.92
CA PHE A 148 -5.32 -12.63 -8.60
C PHE A 148 -4.29 -13.73 -8.85
N PHE A 149 -3.20 -13.44 -9.58
CA PHE A 149 -2.17 -14.43 -9.89
C PHE A 149 -0.78 -13.98 -9.46
N VAL A 150 -0.28 -12.86 -9.99
CA VAL A 150 1.10 -12.40 -9.72
C VAL A 150 1.32 -12.11 -8.24
N ILE A 151 0.44 -11.30 -7.64
CA ILE A 151 0.52 -10.90 -6.24
C ILE A 151 0.43 -12.10 -5.29
N PRO A 152 -0.62 -12.97 -5.35
CA PRO A 152 -0.72 -14.11 -4.45
C PRO A 152 0.46 -15.06 -4.57
N VAL A 153 0.90 -15.37 -5.79
CA VAL A 153 2.05 -16.27 -6.02
C VAL A 153 3.34 -15.65 -5.48
N TYR A 154 3.57 -14.36 -5.70
CA TYR A 154 4.75 -13.67 -5.16
C TYR A 154 4.75 -13.67 -3.63
N VAL A 155 3.64 -13.30 -2.99
CA VAL A 155 3.54 -13.29 -1.53
C VAL A 155 3.75 -14.69 -0.96
N ILE A 156 3.09 -15.72 -1.49
CA ILE A 156 3.27 -17.10 -1.04
C ILE A 156 4.75 -17.52 -1.14
N ALA A 157 5.39 -17.25 -2.28
CA ALA A 157 6.78 -17.64 -2.50
C ALA A 157 7.77 -16.90 -1.59
N LYS A 158 7.47 -15.64 -1.22
CA LYS A 158 8.33 -14.87 -0.29
C LYS A 158 8.10 -15.27 1.16
N LEU A 159 6.86 -15.58 1.53
CA LEU A 159 6.53 -16.08 2.88
C LEU A 159 7.02 -17.51 3.10
N SER A 160 7.11 -18.34 2.06
CA SER A 160 7.62 -19.71 2.16
C SER A 160 9.13 -19.80 2.41
N GLN A 161 9.86 -18.70 2.32
CA GLN A 161 11.30 -18.66 2.62
C GLN A 161 11.62 -18.77 4.12
N GLY A 162 10.59 -18.84 4.97
CA GLY A 162 10.74 -19.00 6.41
C GLY A 162 10.78 -17.67 7.16
N ILE A 163 10.31 -17.71 8.40
CA ILE A 163 10.33 -16.58 9.33
C ILE A 163 10.87 -17.11 10.64
N GLU A 164 11.96 -16.51 11.12
CA GLU A 164 12.48 -16.85 12.43
C GLU A 164 11.63 -16.20 13.53
N ILE A 165 11.40 -16.96 14.62
CA ILE A 165 10.62 -16.44 15.77
C ILE A 165 11.36 -15.28 16.44
N SER A 166 12.69 -15.29 16.42
CA SER A 166 13.58 -14.21 16.88
C SER A 166 13.33 -12.88 16.14
N SER A 167 12.98 -12.93 14.86
CA SER A 167 12.71 -11.74 14.06
C SER A 167 11.45 -10.99 14.49
N LEU A 168 10.51 -11.66 15.17
CA LEU A 168 9.27 -11.04 15.64
C LEU A 168 9.52 -9.96 16.69
N THR A 169 10.49 -10.19 17.59
CA THR A 169 10.84 -9.27 18.69
C THR A 169 11.98 -8.31 18.33
N SER A 170 12.46 -8.34 17.08
CA SER A 170 13.46 -7.41 16.60
C SER A 170 12.98 -5.95 16.69
N SER A 171 13.93 -5.02 16.86
CA SER A 171 13.64 -3.59 16.86
C SER A 171 13.00 -3.13 15.54
N THR A 172 13.43 -3.70 14.41
CA THR A 172 12.85 -3.41 13.08
C THR A 172 11.40 -3.87 12.97
N SER A 173 11.10 -5.11 13.37
CA SER A 173 9.73 -5.66 13.34
C SER A 173 8.78 -4.86 14.23
N THR A 174 9.16 -4.62 15.48
CA THR A 174 8.32 -3.89 16.45
C THR A 174 8.08 -2.44 16.03
N SER A 175 9.10 -1.75 15.52
CA SER A 175 8.96 -0.40 14.96
C SER A 175 8.03 -0.39 13.76
N LEU A 176 8.12 -1.39 12.88
CA LEU A 176 7.26 -1.53 11.72
C LEU A 176 5.80 -1.78 12.11
N ILE A 177 5.56 -2.66 13.07
CA ILE A 177 4.21 -2.96 13.58
C ILE A 177 3.58 -1.69 14.15
N ALA A 178 4.29 -0.98 15.03
CA ALA A 178 3.81 0.26 15.63
C ALA A 178 3.53 1.33 14.57
N ALA A 179 4.48 1.55 13.66
CA ALA A 179 4.37 2.52 12.58
C ALA A 179 3.16 2.25 11.68
N ARG A 180 2.92 1.00 11.29
CA ARG A 180 1.82 0.64 10.39
C ARG A 180 0.46 0.70 11.09
N VAL A 181 0.33 0.04 12.25
CA VAL A 181 -0.95 -0.06 12.96
C VAL A 181 -1.39 1.31 13.46
N VAL A 182 -0.51 2.05 14.13
CA VAL A 182 -0.85 3.35 14.74
C VAL A 182 -0.77 4.47 13.70
N GLY A 183 0.30 4.47 12.90
CA GLY A 183 0.56 5.55 11.95
C GLY A 183 -0.47 5.63 10.84
N LYS A 184 -0.99 4.51 10.31
CA LYS A 184 -2.02 4.55 9.26
C LYS A 184 -3.33 5.10 9.80
N ILE A 185 -3.76 4.68 10.99
CA ILE A 185 -4.96 5.20 11.64
C ILE A 185 -4.83 6.71 11.88
N ILE A 186 -3.74 7.14 12.51
CA ILE A 186 -3.52 8.56 12.82
C ILE A 186 -3.36 9.37 11.54
N GLY A 187 -2.49 8.95 10.62
CA GLY A 187 -2.15 9.69 9.41
C GLY A 187 -3.34 9.92 8.50
N ILE A 188 -4.09 8.85 8.18
CA ILE A 188 -5.26 8.92 7.29
C ILE A 188 -6.34 9.80 7.91
N THR A 189 -6.64 9.59 9.20
CA THR A 189 -7.71 10.33 9.88
C THR A 189 -7.35 11.80 10.06
N LEU A 190 -6.13 12.09 10.49
CA LEU A 190 -5.65 13.46 10.74
C LEU A 190 -5.63 14.27 9.45
N PHE A 191 -5.08 13.72 8.36
CA PHE A 191 -4.99 14.45 7.09
C PHE A 191 -6.36 14.60 6.42
N ALA A 192 -7.24 13.60 6.54
CA ALA A 192 -8.63 13.75 6.13
C ALA A 192 -9.33 14.88 6.90
N TRP A 193 -9.13 14.95 8.22
CA TRP A 193 -9.70 16.01 9.06
C TRP A 193 -9.14 17.38 8.72
N LEU A 194 -7.82 17.51 8.53
CA LEU A 194 -7.18 18.75 8.11
C LEU A 194 -7.69 19.22 6.74
N ALA A 195 -7.83 18.31 5.77
CA ALA A 195 -8.35 18.64 4.44
C ALA A 195 -9.77 19.22 4.50
N VAL A 196 -10.62 18.66 5.36
CA VAL A 196 -11.99 19.18 5.58
C VAL A 196 -11.97 20.51 6.33
N LYS A 197 -11.15 20.63 7.38
CA LYS A 197 -11.07 21.83 8.22
C LYS A 197 -10.58 23.05 7.46
N VAL A 198 -9.61 22.88 6.56
CA VAL A 198 -9.06 23.96 5.73
C VAL A 198 -9.96 24.26 4.52
N GLY A 199 -10.99 23.44 4.28
CA GLY A 199 -11.92 23.61 3.15
C GLY A 199 -11.37 23.12 1.81
N LEU A 200 -10.28 22.35 1.81
CA LEU A 200 -9.69 21.74 0.61
C LEU A 200 -10.55 20.60 0.06
N ALA A 201 -11.32 19.94 0.92
CA ALA A 201 -12.24 18.89 0.53
C ALA A 201 -13.50 18.83 1.41
N ARG A 202 -14.51 18.09 0.96
CA ARG A 202 -15.74 17.83 1.73
C ARG A 202 -15.88 16.33 1.95
N LEU A 203 -16.43 15.94 3.09
CA LEU A 203 -16.79 14.55 3.35
C LEU A 203 -17.87 14.10 2.36
N PRO A 204 -17.75 12.89 1.79
CA PRO A 204 -18.85 12.25 1.06
C PRO A 204 -20.11 12.14 1.94
N ARG A 205 -21.27 12.16 1.30
CA ARG A 205 -22.53 11.84 2.00
C ARG A 205 -22.39 10.43 2.58
N ASP A 206 -22.79 10.28 3.83
CA ASP A 206 -22.75 9.02 4.57
C ASP A 206 -21.35 8.50 4.94
N LEU A 207 -20.31 9.34 4.96
CA LEU A 207 -18.98 8.94 5.49
C LEU A 207 -18.63 9.74 6.75
N GLY A 208 -18.39 9.04 7.86
CA GLY A 208 -17.94 9.65 9.12
C GLY A 208 -16.43 9.53 9.36
N PHE A 209 -15.85 10.44 10.17
CA PHE A 209 -14.44 10.31 10.59
C PHE A 209 -14.15 9.02 11.36
N TYR A 210 -15.12 8.47 12.07
CA TYR A 210 -15.00 7.17 12.73
C TYR A 210 -14.78 6.03 11.72
N GLU A 211 -15.47 6.08 10.57
CA GLU A 211 -15.29 5.10 9.50
C GLU A 211 -13.97 5.32 8.75
N ILE A 212 -13.56 6.57 8.55
CA ILE A 212 -12.22 6.91 8.00
C ILE A 212 -11.12 6.34 8.89
N ALA A 213 -11.24 6.42 10.21
CA ALA A 213 -10.31 5.78 11.14
C ALA A 213 -10.31 4.25 11.00
N GLY A 214 -11.48 3.64 10.82
CA GLY A 214 -11.60 2.21 10.51
C GLY A 214 -10.95 1.80 9.18
N VAL A 215 -11.07 2.64 8.14
CA VAL A 215 -10.32 2.49 6.89
C VAL A 215 -8.83 2.61 7.14
N GLY A 216 -8.40 3.58 7.95
CA GLY A 216 -7.01 3.74 8.35
C GLY A 216 -6.43 2.51 9.04
N ALA A 217 -7.24 1.83 9.86
CA ALA A 217 -6.87 0.56 10.47
C ALA A 217 -6.70 -0.54 9.41
N LEU A 218 -7.65 -0.70 8.48
CA LEU A 218 -7.52 -1.67 7.37
C LEU A 218 -6.33 -1.36 6.45
N ALA A 219 -5.99 -0.08 6.27
CA ALA A 219 -4.89 0.35 5.42
C ALA A 219 -3.51 -0.10 5.95
N GLY A 220 -3.41 -0.48 7.23
CA GLY A 220 -2.21 -1.08 7.82
C GLY A 220 -1.86 -2.48 7.28
N MET A 221 -2.72 -3.11 6.48
CA MET A 221 -2.55 -4.50 5.98
C MET A 221 -1.56 -4.70 4.83
N GLY A 222 -0.90 -3.65 4.36
CA GLY A 222 0.09 -3.73 3.28
C GLY A 222 1.16 -4.81 3.46
N LEU A 223 1.22 -5.74 2.50
CA LEU A 223 2.21 -6.82 2.43
C LEU A 223 3.01 -6.76 1.13
N THR A 224 2.32 -6.71 -0.02
CA THR A 224 2.91 -6.87 -1.35
C THR A 224 3.96 -5.82 -1.70
N VAL A 225 3.55 -4.56 -1.85
CA VAL A 225 4.45 -3.45 -2.19
C VAL A 225 5.50 -3.26 -1.09
N ALA A 226 5.14 -3.51 0.17
CA ALA A 226 6.08 -3.42 1.29
C ALA A 226 7.20 -4.49 1.23
N LEU A 227 6.89 -5.72 0.82
CA LEU A 227 7.88 -6.77 0.59
C LEU A 227 8.81 -6.41 -0.58
N VAL A 228 8.25 -5.87 -1.66
CA VAL A 228 9.04 -5.39 -2.81
C VAL A 228 9.99 -4.27 -2.40
N ILE A 229 9.49 -3.28 -1.67
CA ILE A 229 10.33 -2.20 -1.13
C ILE A 229 11.42 -2.77 -0.23
N SER A 230 11.11 -3.75 0.62
CA SER A 230 12.10 -4.38 1.48
C SER A 230 13.26 -5.00 0.70
N GLU A 231 12.98 -5.64 -0.43
CA GLU A 231 14.01 -6.29 -1.26
C GLU A 231 14.91 -5.27 -1.96
N VAL A 232 14.35 -4.13 -2.34
CA VAL A 232 15.10 -3.06 -3.01
C VAL A 232 15.86 -2.19 -2.00
N ALA A 233 15.26 -1.94 -0.84
CA ALA A 233 15.77 -0.97 0.13
C ALA A 233 16.82 -1.54 1.11
N VAL A 234 16.79 -2.85 1.36
CA VAL A 234 17.54 -3.48 2.45
C VAL A 234 18.46 -4.57 1.91
N GLU A 235 19.77 -4.42 2.13
CA GLU A 235 20.77 -5.40 1.68
C GLU A 235 20.93 -6.60 2.64
N SER A 236 20.70 -6.38 3.94
CA SER A 236 20.87 -7.43 4.95
C SER A 236 19.70 -8.42 4.98
N ALA A 237 19.99 -9.70 4.76
CA ALA A 237 19.00 -10.77 4.84
C ALA A 237 18.31 -10.84 6.22
N GLN A 238 19.01 -10.50 7.30
CA GLN A 238 18.43 -10.46 8.64
C GLN A 238 17.33 -9.38 8.75
N ILE A 239 17.63 -8.16 8.29
CA ILE A 239 16.68 -7.04 8.35
C ILE A 239 15.48 -7.32 7.43
N GLN A 240 15.70 -7.96 6.27
CA GLN A 240 14.59 -8.41 5.41
C GLN A 240 13.68 -9.43 6.13
N GLY A 241 14.27 -10.38 6.87
CA GLY A 241 13.52 -11.31 7.72
C GLY A 241 12.68 -10.61 8.79
N ASP A 242 13.28 -9.62 9.46
CA ASP A 242 12.61 -8.79 10.47
C ASP A 242 11.45 -7.98 9.88
N VAL A 243 11.62 -7.41 8.68
CA VAL A 243 10.56 -6.70 7.96
C VAL A 243 9.42 -7.66 7.59
N LYS A 244 9.73 -8.83 7.02
CA LYS A 244 8.72 -9.86 6.69
C LYS A 244 7.86 -10.22 7.90
N ALA A 245 8.52 -10.48 9.04
CA ALA A 245 7.88 -10.76 10.31
C ALA A 245 6.95 -9.61 10.75
N GLY A 246 7.46 -8.38 10.76
CA GLY A 246 6.70 -7.20 11.16
C GLY A 246 5.49 -6.94 10.25
N LEU A 247 5.62 -7.12 8.93
CA LEU A 247 4.53 -6.93 7.98
C LEU A 247 3.36 -7.89 8.25
N ILE A 248 3.64 -9.17 8.48
CA ILE A 248 2.59 -10.17 8.74
C ILE A 248 1.85 -9.87 10.03
N VAL A 249 2.59 -9.61 11.11
CA VAL A 249 1.98 -9.30 12.41
C VAL A 249 1.15 -8.03 12.31
N SER A 250 1.68 -6.99 11.66
CA SER A 250 0.94 -5.75 11.44
C SER A 250 -0.32 -5.96 10.60
N ALA A 251 -0.30 -6.82 9.58
CA ALA A 251 -1.44 -7.09 8.73
C ALA A 251 -2.57 -7.83 9.47
N ILE A 252 -2.21 -8.79 10.33
CA ILE A 252 -3.19 -9.49 11.18
C ILE A 252 -3.82 -8.51 12.17
N ILE A 253 -3.00 -7.74 12.89
CA ILE A 253 -3.48 -6.76 13.88
C ILE A 253 -4.39 -5.72 13.21
N SER A 254 -3.92 -5.13 12.10
CA SER A 254 -4.64 -4.12 11.32
C SER A 254 -5.98 -4.64 10.78
N GLY A 255 -5.99 -5.86 10.24
CA GLY A 255 -7.21 -6.50 9.73
C GLY A 255 -8.24 -6.76 10.83
N VAL A 256 -7.81 -7.31 11.97
CA VAL A 256 -8.67 -7.56 13.13
C VAL A 256 -9.23 -6.25 13.68
N LEU A 257 -8.37 -5.26 13.91
CA LEU A 257 -8.78 -3.94 14.41
C LEU A 257 -9.76 -3.26 13.47
N GLY A 258 -9.42 -3.18 12.18
CA GLY A 258 -10.28 -2.54 11.18
C GLY A 258 -11.63 -3.22 11.02
N TYR A 259 -11.66 -4.56 11.05
CA TYR A 259 -12.92 -5.33 11.03
C TYR A 259 -13.82 -4.97 12.21
N PHE A 260 -13.32 -5.08 13.44
CA PHE A 260 -14.13 -4.80 14.63
C PHE A 260 -14.53 -3.33 14.72
N TRP A 261 -13.66 -2.42 14.28
CA TRP A 261 -13.92 -0.99 14.26
C TRP A 261 -15.09 -0.64 13.35
N LEU A 262 -15.04 -1.09 12.09
CA LEU A 262 -16.08 -0.83 11.09
C LEU A 262 -17.36 -1.59 11.41
N ARG A 263 -17.27 -2.78 11.99
CA ARG A 263 -18.44 -3.53 12.46
C ARG A 263 -19.25 -2.75 13.51
N ARG A 264 -18.58 -1.97 14.37
CA ARG A 264 -19.29 -1.10 15.33
C ARG A 264 -20.03 0.06 14.66
N SER A 265 -19.48 0.61 13.57
CA SER A 265 -20.17 1.64 12.77
C SER A 265 -21.52 1.15 12.22
N LEU A 266 -21.57 -0.13 11.85
CA LEU A 266 -22.79 -0.78 11.35
C LEU A 266 -23.85 -1.04 12.42
N ALA A 267 -23.46 -1.05 13.71
CA ALA A 267 -24.39 -1.22 14.81
C ALA A 267 -25.03 0.10 15.27
N SER A 268 -24.44 1.24 14.86
CA SER A 268 -24.94 2.59 15.16
C SER A 268 -25.83 3.19 14.08
N GLN A 269 -26.02 2.50 12.95
CA GLN A 269 -26.94 2.85 11.86
C GLN A 269 -28.22 2.02 11.97
#